data_AF-A0A6P7GYR5-F1
#
_entry.id   AF-A0A6P7GYR5-F1
#
_cell.length_a   1.000
_cell.length_b   1.000
_cell.length_c   1.000
_cell.angle_alpha   90.00
_cell.angle_beta   90.00
_cell.angle_gamma   90.00
#
_symmetry.space_group_name_H-M   'P 1'
#
loop_
_entity.id
_entity.type
_entity.pdbx_description
1 polymer ?
#
loop_
_entity_poly.entity_id
_entity_poly.type
_entity_poly.pdbx_seq_one_letter_code
_entity_poly.pdbx_strand_id
1 'polypeptide(L)'
;MEKETPTNFCLLNKIALVCAFIVGIQVTRMVFKFLYDNFLSTFLQINAVNLSETGKWAVITGATDGIGKAFAEVLAKKGLNIVLISRTQSKLEDVAKELGK
;
A
#
# COMPACT_ATOMS: atom_id res chain seq x y z
N MET A 1 -56.54 24.73 -23.22
CA MET A 1 -55.93 24.69 -21.88
C MET A 1 -54.49 24.24 -22.04
N GLU A 2 -53.62 25.19 -22.38
CA GLU A 2 -52.17 24.99 -22.48
C GLU A 2 -51.66 24.73 -21.06
N LYS A 3 -51.20 23.51 -20.76
CA LYS A 3 -50.55 23.24 -19.48
C LYS A 3 -49.15 23.82 -19.57
N GLU A 4 -48.92 24.98 -18.96
CA GLU A 4 -47.57 25.50 -18.72
C GLU A 4 -46.81 24.51 -17.83
N THR A 5 -46.02 23.64 -18.44
CA THR A 5 -45.02 22.85 -17.71
C THR A 5 -43.99 23.84 -17.17
N PRO A 6 -43.83 23.98 -15.84
CA PRO A 6 -42.95 25.01 -15.30
C PRO A 6 -41.50 24.68 -15.70
N THR A 7 -40.89 25.58 -16.47
CA THR A 7 -39.48 25.48 -16.94
C THR A 7 -38.51 25.17 -15.79
N ASN A 8 -38.84 25.63 -14.58
CA ASN A 8 -38.12 25.37 -13.33
C ASN A 8 -38.04 23.87 -12.96
N PHE A 9 -39.08 23.08 -13.25
CA PHE A 9 -39.09 21.64 -12.99
C PHE A 9 -38.16 20.88 -13.95
N CYS A 10 -38.08 21.32 -15.21
CA CYS A 10 -37.14 20.76 -16.18
C CYS A 10 -35.68 21.10 -15.82
N LEU A 11 -35.43 22.33 -15.34
CA LEU A 11 -34.11 22.77 -14.90
C LEU A 11 -33.62 22.02 -13.65
N LEU A 12 -34.49 21.84 -12.65
CA LEU A 12 -34.17 21.13 -11.41
C LEU A 12 -33.78 19.66 -11.68
N ASN A 13 -34.50 18.97 -12.58
CA ASN A 13 -34.16 17.61 -12.99
C ASN A 13 -32.79 17.53 -13.68
N LYS A 14 -32.45 18.51 -14.53
CA LYS A 14 -31.14 18.56 -15.20
C LYS A 14 -30.00 18.74 -14.18
N ILE A 15 -30.16 19.63 -13.21
CA ILE A 15 -29.16 19.85 -12.15
C ILE A 15 -29.00 18.58 -11.29
N ALA A 16 -30.11 17.94 -10.91
CA ALA A 16 -30.08 16.70 -10.13
C ALA A 16 -29.31 15.58 -10.86
N LEU A 17 -29.52 15.43 -12.17
CA LEU A 17 -28.79 14.46 -13.00
C LEU A 17 -27.29 14.74 -13.06
N VAL A 18 -26.89 16.00 -13.21
CA VAL A 18 -25.48 16.39 -13.23
C VAL A 18 -24.82 16.12 -11.88
N CYS A 19 -25.48 16.47 -10.77
CA CYS A 19 -24.97 16.18 -9.43
C CYS A 19 -24.85 14.67 -9.18
N ALA A 20 -25.86 13.88 -9.55
CA ALA A 20 -25.83 12.44 -9.42
C ALA A 20 -24.70 11.81 -10.25
N PHE A 21 -24.44 12.35 -11.44
CA PHE A 21 -23.35 11.90 -12.29
C PHE A 21 -21.97 12.23 -11.69
N ILE A 22 -21.79 13.44 -11.15
CA ILE A 22 -20.55 13.84 -10.47
C ILE A 22 -20.30 12.96 -9.24
N VAL A 23 -21.31 12.77 -8.39
CA VAL A 23 -21.20 11.89 -7.21
C VAL A 23 -20.93 10.45 -7.64
N GLY A 24 -21.60 9.96 -8.68
CA GLY A 24 -21.34 8.66 -9.29
C GLY A 24 -19.88 8.50 -9.70
N ILE A 25 -19.32 9.48 -10.43
CA ILE A 25 -17.90 9.48 -10.83
C ILE A 25 -16.97 9.46 -9.61
N GLN A 26 -17.27 10.25 -8.56
CA GLN A 26 -16.44 10.27 -7.35
C GLN A 26 -16.45 8.93 -6.63
N VAL A 27 -17.63 8.31 -6.50
CA VAL A 27 -17.79 6.98 -5.89
C VAL A 27 -17.10 5.92 -6.74
N THR A 28 -17.27 5.95 -8.07
CA THR A 28 -16.59 5.00 -8.97
C THR A 28 -15.07 5.14 -8.86
N ARG A 29 -14.53 6.36 -8.83
CA ARG A 29 -13.09 6.58 -8.62
C ARG A 29 -12.61 6.07 -7.27
N MET A 30 -13.40 6.29 -6.21
CA MET A 30 -13.07 5.82 -4.86
C MET A 30 -13.05 4.29 -4.81
N VAL A 31 -14.08 3.63 -5.35
CA VAL A 31 -14.17 2.18 -5.41
C VAL A 31 -13.04 1.62 -6.27
N PHE A 32 -12.75 2.22 -7.42
CA PHE A 32 -11.66 1.77 -8.28
C PHE A 32 -10.29 1.92 -7.61
N LYS A 33 -10.03 3.06 -6.94
CA LYS A 33 -8.81 3.26 -6.15
C LYS A 33 -8.72 2.25 -5.00
N PHE A 34 -9.81 2.02 -4.28
CA PHE A 34 -9.86 1.06 -3.18
C PHE A 34 -9.60 -0.37 -3.66
N LEU A 35 -10.21 -0.78 -4.77
CA LEU A 35 -9.98 -2.09 -5.39
C LEU A 35 -8.54 -2.22 -5.89
N TYR A 36 -7.98 -1.17 -6.52
CA TYR A 36 -6.59 -1.17 -6.96
C TYR A 36 -5.60 -1.23 -5.80
N ASP A 37 -5.79 -0.39 -4.77
CA ASP A 37 -4.85 -0.31 -3.64
C ASP A 37 -4.88 -1.59 -2.78
N ASN A 38 -6.06 -2.18 -2.54
CA ASN A 38 -6.18 -3.37 -1.70
C ASN A 38 -5.86 -4.67 -2.45
N PHE A 39 -6.33 -4.80 -3.70
CA PHE A 39 -6.21 -6.06 -4.45
C PHE A 39 -5.00 -6.04 -5.38
N LEU A 40 -4.95 -5.08 -6.29
CA LEU A 40 -4.01 -5.12 -7.41
C LEU A 40 -2.58 -4.67 -7.03
N SER A 41 -2.45 -3.62 -6.21
CA SER A 41 -1.18 -3.07 -5.73
C SER A 41 -0.40 -4.08 -4.89
N THR A 42 -1.11 -4.78 -3.99
CA THR A 42 -0.54 -5.87 -3.18
C THR A 42 -0.10 -7.05 -4.06
N PHE A 43 -0.89 -7.41 -5.07
CA PHE A 43 -0.59 -8.52 -5.97
C PHE A 43 0.59 -8.23 -6.91
N LEU A 44 0.71 -7.00 -7.40
CA LEU A 44 1.75 -6.59 -8.36
C LEU A 44 3.00 -5.99 -7.69
N GLN A 45 3.05 -5.88 -6.35
CA GLN A 45 4.16 -5.28 -5.60
C GLN A 45 4.63 -3.92 -6.19
N ILE A 46 3.71 -3.10 -6.71
CA ILE A 46 4.06 -1.88 -7.49
C ILE A 46 4.76 -0.84 -6.60
N ASN A 47 4.53 -0.87 -5.29
CA ASN A 47 5.21 -0.03 -4.29
C ASN A 47 6.43 -0.72 -3.66
N ALA A 48 6.98 -1.77 -4.29
CA ALA A 48 8.19 -2.39 -3.79
C ALA A 48 9.35 -1.40 -3.83
N VAL A 49 10.00 -1.21 -2.68
CA VAL A 49 11.20 -0.40 -2.57
C VAL A 49 12.26 -0.98 -3.49
N ASN A 50 12.76 -0.16 -4.41
CA ASN A 50 13.80 -0.55 -5.34
C ASN A 50 15.15 -0.59 -4.60
N LEU A 51 15.50 -1.77 -4.08
CA LEU A 51 16.67 -1.93 -3.22
C LEU A 51 18.00 -1.63 -3.93
N SER A 52 18.00 -1.63 -5.27
CA SER A 52 19.16 -1.23 -6.07
C SER A 52 19.56 0.23 -5.86
N GLU A 53 18.59 1.09 -5.50
CA GLU A 53 18.80 2.53 -5.28
C GLU A 53 19.10 2.85 -3.80
N THR A 54 18.77 1.96 -2.85
CA THR A 54 18.88 2.22 -1.41
C THR A 54 20.22 1.84 -0.79
N GLY A 55 21.15 1.29 -1.58
CA GLY A 55 22.48 0.87 -1.13
C GLY A 55 22.58 -0.61 -0.72
N LYS A 56 23.77 -1.02 -0.30
CA LYS A 56 24.10 -2.45 -0.08
C LYS A 56 23.84 -2.95 1.34
N TRP A 57 23.50 -2.07 2.29
CA TRP A 57 23.42 -2.39 3.71
C TRP A 57 22.04 -2.10 4.27
N ALA A 58 21.52 -2.99 5.12
CA ALA A 58 20.32 -2.79 5.90
C ALA A 58 20.63 -2.89 7.40
N VAL A 59 20.19 -1.91 8.18
CA VAL A 59 20.34 -1.88 9.63
C VAL A 59 18.98 -2.17 10.26
N ILE A 60 18.90 -3.22 11.08
CA ILE A 60 17.65 -3.72 11.62
C ILE A 60 17.74 -3.77 13.14
N THR A 61 16.88 -2.98 13.79
CA THR A 61 16.74 -2.97 15.25
C THR A 61 15.64 -3.95 15.67
N GLY A 62 15.82 -4.60 16.82
CA GLY A 62 14.91 -5.66 17.26
C GLY A 62 14.94 -6.90 16.37
N ALA A 63 16.07 -7.18 15.70
CA ALA A 63 16.18 -8.21 14.66
C ALA A 63 16.12 -9.66 15.16
N THR A 64 16.00 -9.87 16.48
CA THR A 64 16.04 -11.20 17.11
C THR A 64 14.74 -11.97 17.04
N ASP A 65 13.61 -11.31 16.75
CA ASP A 65 12.29 -11.97 16.71
C ASP A 65 11.25 -11.16 15.90
N GLY A 66 10.09 -11.76 15.68
CA GLY A 66 8.90 -11.13 15.11
C GLY A 66 9.17 -10.44 13.78
N ILE A 67 8.70 -9.19 13.67
CA ILE A 67 8.80 -8.39 12.45
C ILE A 67 10.26 -8.12 12.08
N GLY A 68 11.12 -7.80 13.06
CA GLY A 68 12.53 -7.52 12.81
C GLY A 68 13.27 -8.70 12.20
N LYS A 69 13.03 -9.91 12.71
CA LYS A 69 13.59 -11.14 12.15
C LYS A 69 13.08 -11.40 10.73
N ALA A 70 11.78 -11.27 10.49
CA ALA A 70 11.19 -11.46 9.17
C ALA A 70 11.77 -10.48 8.12
N PHE A 71 11.98 -9.23 8.50
CA PHE A 71 12.65 -8.26 7.64
C PHE A 71 14.11 -8.64 7.35
N ALA A 72 14.85 -9.11 8.36
CA ALA A 72 16.23 -9.55 8.18
C ALA A 72 16.33 -10.72 7.19
N GLU A 73 15.42 -11.69 7.27
CA GLU A 73 15.35 -12.81 6.33
C GLU A 73 15.05 -12.37 4.90
N VAL A 74 14.04 -11.51 4.71
CA VAL A 74 13.67 -11.03 3.38
C VAL A 74 14.77 -10.18 2.76
N LEU A 75 15.41 -9.31 3.53
CA LEU A 75 16.47 -8.43 3.02
C LEU A 75 17.77 -9.19 2.75
N ALA A 76 18.13 -10.16 3.60
CA ALA A 76 19.27 -11.05 3.35
C ALA A 76 19.08 -11.86 2.06
N LYS A 77 17.88 -12.44 1.85
CA LYS A 77 17.53 -13.15 0.59
C LYS A 77 17.60 -12.26 -0.65
N LYS A 78 17.42 -10.95 -0.50
CA LYS A 78 17.58 -9.96 -1.57
C LYS A 78 19.03 -9.51 -1.78
N GLY A 79 19.99 -10.10 -1.06
CA GLY A 79 21.43 -9.87 -1.26
C GLY A 79 21.97 -8.62 -0.55
N LEU A 80 21.24 -8.06 0.42
CA LEU A 80 21.76 -6.95 1.23
C LEU A 80 22.65 -7.49 2.35
N ASN A 81 23.70 -6.74 2.67
CA ASN A 81 24.47 -6.95 3.89
C ASN A 81 23.67 -6.45 5.09
N ILE A 82 23.51 -7.27 6.12
CA ILE A 82 22.61 -6.96 7.24
C ILE A 82 23.40 -6.66 8.51
N VAL A 83 23.05 -5.57 9.19
CA VAL A 83 23.50 -5.26 10.55
C VAL A 83 22.34 -5.51 11.50
N LEU A 84 22.49 -6.51 12.38
CA LEU A 84 21.48 -6.90 13.36
C LEU A 84 21.74 -6.20 14.70
N ILE A 85 20.74 -5.52 15.25
CA ILE A 85 20.82 -4.81 16.54
C ILE A 85 19.70 -5.29 17.46
N SER A 86 20.05 -5.79 18.65
CA SER A 86 19.11 -6.17 19.71
C SER A 86 19.82 -6.22 21.06
N ARG A 87 19.07 -6.49 22.14
CA ARG A 87 19.58 -6.49 23.52
C ARG A 87 20.27 -7.78 23.93
N THR A 88 19.93 -8.90 23.27
CA THR A 88 20.38 -10.24 23.68
C THR A 88 21.30 -10.84 22.61
N GLN A 89 22.58 -10.98 22.96
CA GLN A 89 23.63 -11.44 22.04
C GLN A 89 23.40 -12.87 21.52
N SER A 90 23.03 -13.82 22.39
CA SER A 90 22.81 -15.22 21.99
C SER A 90 21.76 -15.34 20.88
N LYS A 91 20.64 -14.61 21.02
CA LYS A 91 19.59 -14.58 20.00
C LYS A 91 20.06 -13.94 18.68
N LEU A 92 20.94 -12.95 18.73
CA LEU A 92 21.50 -12.33 17.53
C LEU A 92 22.37 -13.33 16.76
N GLU A 93 23.19 -14.11 17.47
CA GLU A 93 24.05 -15.12 16.87
C GLU A 93 23.24 -16.25 16.22
N ASP A 94 22.15 -16.66 16.85
CA ASP A 94 21.23 -17.66 16.29
C ASP A 94 20.62 -17.16 14.97
N VAL A 95 20.10 -15.93 14.95
CA VAL A 95 19.56 -15.31 13.73
C VAL A 95 20.66 -15.14 12.67
N ALA A 96 21.86 -14.70 13.04
CA ALA A 96 22.97 -14.54 12.11
C ALA A 96 23.36 -15.88 11.44
N LYS A 97 23.37 -16.98 12.20
CA LYS A 97 23.61 -18.33 11.67
C LYS A 97 22.48 -18.80 10.74
N GLU A 98 21.24 -18.44 11.05
CA GLU A 98 20.10 -18.75 10.19
C GLU A 98 20.15 -17.98 8.86
N LEU A 99 20.54 -16.71 8.89
CA LEU A 99 20.64 -15.84 7.71
C LEU A 99 21.86 -16.14 6.82
N GLY A 100 22.94 -16.69 7.39
CA GLY A 100 24.17 -17.02 6.66
C GLY A 100 24.13 -18.35 5.90
N LYS A 101 22.97 -18.99 5.82
CA LYS A 101 22.73 -20.19 4.98
C LYS A 101 22.28 -19.79 3.58
#